data_AF-A0A565AK84-F1
#
_entry.id   AF-A0A565AK84-F1
#
_cell.length_a   1.000
_cell.length_b   1.000
_cell.length_c   1.000
_cell.angle_alpha   90.00
_cell.angle_beta   90.00
_cell.angle_gamma   90.00
#
_symmetry.space_group_name_H-M   'P 1'
#
loop_
_entity.id
_entity.type
_entity.pdbx_description
1 polymer ?
#
loop_
_entity_poly.entity_id
_entity_poly.type
_entity_poly.pdbx_seq_one_letter_code
_entity_poly.pdbx_strand_id
1 'polypeptide(L)'
;MNGTPMEVAVALGLLVSELSQDPWRGKLITFSENPQLQLVEGDDLRTKKEFVRKMEWGANTDFQKLSDLILKIAVEGKLKPEEMVKRVFVFSDMEFDEASGSHYYQDYRHRYYSGSDSGSEAENGGWETDYEAIVRKYKEKGYGEAVPEIVFWNLRASKSTPVTANQKGVALVSGFSKNLIKMFLDNDGEIDPMMIMEAVISGEEYKQLVVID
;
A
#
# COMPACT_ATOMS: atom_id res chain seq x y z
N MET A 1 13.03 -7.55 -7.34
CA MET A 1 13.61 -7.78 -6.00
C MET A 1 14.47 -9.03 -5.84
N ASN A 2 15.65 -8.90 -5.26
CA ASN A 2 16.52 -10.00 -4.79
C ASN A 2 17.25 -9.58 -3.49
N GLY A 3 17.88 -10.54 -2.78
CA GLY A 3 18.65 -10.26 -1.56
C GLY A 3 17.81 -9.78 -0.37
N THR A 4 18.36 -8.92 0.48
CA THR A 4 17.74 -8.44 1.73
C THR A 4 16.34 -7.83 1.54
N PRO A 5 16.07 -6.96 0.53
CA PRO A 5 14.73 -6.43 0.32
C PRO A 5 13.68 -7.53 0.07
N MET A 6 14.04 -8.60 -0.63
CA MET A 6 13.15 -9.75 -0.84
C MET A 6 12.86 -10.47 0.48
N GLU A 7 13.88 -10.69 1.30
CA GLU A 7 13.71 -11.36 2.59
C GLU A 7 12.85 -10.54 3.55
N VAL A 8 12.99 -9.22 3.52
CA VAL A 8 12.16 -8.29 4.30
C VAL A 8 10.71 -8.31 3.81
N ALA A 9 10.46 -8.25 2.50
CA ALA A 9 9.09 -8.29 1.98
C ALA A 9 8.38 -9.59 2.34
N VAL A 10 9.07 -10.73 2.25
CA VAL A 10 8.51 -12.03 2.65
C VAL A 10 8.22 -12.05 4.15
N ALA A 11 9.14 -11.55 4.99
CA ALA A 11 8.94 -11.51 6.44
C ALA A 11 7.77 -10.60 6.85
N LEU A 12 7.70 -9.39 6.29
CA LEU A 12 6.62 -8.45 6.56
C LEU A 12 5.28 -8.93 6.00
N GLY A 13 5.25 -9.50 4.79
CA GLY A 13 4.04 -10.10 4.23
C GLY A 13 3.49 -11.22 5.10
N LEU A 14 4.35 -12.15 5.53
CA LEU A 14 3.95 -13.21 6.45
C LEU A 14 3.42 -12.64 7.78
N LEU A 15 4.14 -11.72 8.40
CA LEU A 15 3.73 -11.10 9.66
C LEU A 15 2.36 -10.40 9.53
N VAL A 16 2.19 -9.55 8.53
CA VAL A 16 0.93 -8.79 8.31
C VAL A 16 -0.22 -9.75 8.02
N SER A 17 0.00 -10.79 7.20
CA SER A 17 -1.05 -11.76 6.90
C SER A 17 -1.47 -12.56 8.15
N GLU A 18 -0.55 -12.93 9.03
CA GLU A 18 -0.87 -13.66 10.28
C GLU A 18 -1.59 -12.79 11.32
N LEU A 19 -1.26 -11.49 11.38
CA LEU A 19 -1.89 -10.50 12.25
C LEU A 19 -3.25 -10.01 11.71
N SER A 20 -3.51 -10.19 10.42
CA SER A 20 -4.79 -9.85 9.81
C SER A 20 -5.94 -10.67 10.42
N GLN A 21 -7.12 -10.07 10.47
CA GLN A 21 -8.33 -10.73 10.94
C GLN A 21 -8.99 -11.57 9.84
N ASP A 22 -9.83 -12.53 10.23
CA ASP A 22 -10.68 -13.22 9.26
C ASP A 22 -11.61 -12.21 8.56
N PRO A 23 -11.89 -12.37 7.25
CA PRO A 23 -11.48 -13.48 6.39
C PRO A 23 -10.11 -13.31 5.73
N TRP A 24 -9.35 -12.25 6.01
CA TRP A 24 -8.09 -11.93 5.31
C TRP A 24 -6.86 -12.64 5.90
N ARG A 25 -7.01 -13.18 7.12
CA ARG A 25 -5.95 -13.87 7.85
C ARG A 25 -5.26 -14.95 7.01
N GLY A 26 -3.93 -14.92 7.07
CA GLY A 26 -3.04 -15.87 6.40
C GLY A 26 -3.04 -15.76 4.88
N LYS A 27 -3.63 -14.72 4.29
CA LYS A 27 -3.70 -14.55 2.84
C LYS A 27 -2.76 -13.45 2.35
N LEU A 28 -2.21 -13.66 1.17
CA LEU A 28 -1.36 -12.72 0.45
C LEU A 28 -1.89 -12.52 -0.96
N ILE A 29 -1.69 -11.34 -1.53
CA ILE A 29 -2.02 -11.07 -2.94
C ILE A 29 -0.72 -11.07 -3.74
N THR A 30 -0.70 -11.78 -4.87
CA THR A 30 0.46 -11.78 -5.78
C THR A 30 0.67 -10.39 -6.37
N PHE A 31 1.92 -9.92 -6.36
CA PHE A 31 2.31 -8.70 -7.03
C PHE A 31 2.47 -8.97 -8.54
N SER A 32 1.38 -8.97 -9.29
CA SER A 32 1.35 -9.28 -10.73
C SER A 32 0.26 -8.48 -11.46
N GLU A 33 0.37 -8.36 -12.80
CA GLU A 33 -0.65 -7.72 -13.65
C GLU A 33 -2.05 -8.37 -13.50
N ASN A 34 -2.09 -9.63 -13.06
CA ASN A 34 -3.32 -10.37 -12.76
C ASN A 34 -3.25 -10.87 -11.31
N PRO A 35 -3.51 -9.98 -10.33
CA PRO A 35 -3.31 -10.30 -8.93
C PRO A 35 -4.23 -11.45 -8.49
N GLN A 36 -3.71 -12.33 -7.65
CA GLN A 36 -4.42 -13.47 -7.09
C GLN A 36 -4.25 -13.52 -5.58
N LEU A 37 -5.33 -13.84 -4.88
CA LEU A 37 -5.30 -14.08 -3.44
C LEU A 37 -4.87 -15.53 -3.18
N GLN A 38 -3.79 -15.71 -2.43
CA GLN A 38 -3.22 -17.00 -2.07
C GLN A 38 -3.31 -17.16 -0.54
N LEU A 39 -3.83 -18.31 -0.09
CA LEU A 39 -3.73 -18.71 1.31
C LEU A 39 -2.33 -19.27 1.53
N VAL A 40 -1.60 -18.72 2.49
CA VAL A 40 -0.25 -19.20 2.82
C VAL A 40 -0.33 -20.59 3.43
N GLU A 41 0.33 -21.55 2.78
CA GLU A 41 0.43 -22.94 3.27
C GLU A 41 1.77 -23.19 3.95
N GLY A 42 1.77 -24.10 4.93
CA GLY A 42 2.97 -24.54 5.66
C GLY A 42 2.75 -24.60 7.17
N ASP A 43 3.35 -25.61 7.80
CA ASP A 43 3.22 -25.87 9.24
C ASP A 43 4.19 -25.06 10.10
N ASP A 44 5.28 -24.58 9.49
CA ASP A 44 6.34 -23.83 10.16
C ASP A 44 6.77 -22.60 9.36
N LEU A 45 7.56 -21.71 9.99
CA LEU A 45 8.02 -20.48 9.34
C LEU A 45 8.85 -20.77 8.08
N ARG A 46 9.59 -21.89 8.05
CA ARG A 46 10.44 -22.25 6.90
C ARG A 46 9.56 -22.59 5.69
N THR A 47 8.58 -23.46 5.87
CA THR A 47 7.66 -23.91 4.83
C THR A 47 6.79 -22.76 4.32
N LYS A 48 6.27 -21.91 5.23
CA LYS A 48 5.56 -20.67 4.86
C LYS A 48 6.44 -19.70 4.06
N LYS A 49 7.69 -19.48 4.49
CA LYS A 49 8.65 -18.65 3.74
C LYS A 49 8.88 -19.21 2.34
N GLU A 50 9.08 -20.53 2.23
CA GLU A 50 9.29 -21.17 0.94
C GLU A 50 8.06 -21.11 0.03
N PHE A 51 6.84 -21.23 0.60
CA PHE A 51 5.60 -21.02 -0.13
C PHE A 51 5.56 -19.63 -0.76
N VAL A 52 5.76 -18.59 0.07
CA VAL A 52 5.74 -17.19 -0.40
C VAL A 52 6.83 -16.94 -1.44
N ARG A 53 8.06 -17.45 -1.23
CA ARG A 53 9.15 -17.29 -2.22
C ARG A 53 8.85 -17.92 -3.59
N LYS A 54 7.99 -18.93 -3.64
CA LYS A 54 7.62 -19.65 -4.87
C LYS A 54 6.34 -19.13 -5.53
N MET A 55 5.62 -18.20 -4.89
CA MET A 55 4.47 -17.55 -5.51
C MET A 55 4.87 -16.90 -6.83
N GLU A 56 3.94 -16.86 -7.79
CA GLU A 56 4.17 -16.21 -9.09
C GLU A 56 4.11 -14.69 -8.95
N TRP A 57 5.25 -14.10 -8.61
CA TRP A 57 5.44 -12.65 -8.60
C TRP A 57 5.70 -12.16 -10.04
N GLY A 58 5.01 -11.11 -10.45
CA GLY A 58 5.24 -10.37 -11.70
C GLY A 58 6.18 -9.17 -11.51
N ALA A 59 6.21 -8.29 -12.51
CA ALA A 59 7.01 -7.05 -12.47
C ALA A 59 6.20 -5.81 -12.03
N ASN A 60 4.88 -5.88 -12.08
CA ASN A 60 3.97 -4.79 -11.77
C ASN A 60 2.66 -5.32 -11.18
N THR A 61 1.78 -4.44 -10.71
CA THR A 61 0.40 -4.78 -10.34
C THR A 61 -0.61 -3.80 -10.94
N ASP A 62 -1.75 -4.33 -11.35
CA ASP A 62 -2.91 -3.55 -11.79
C ASP A 62 -3.84 -3.29 -10.59
N PHE A 63 -3.94 -2.02 -10.19
CA PHE A 63 -4.72 -1.63 -9.01
C PHE A 63 -6.23 -1.67 -9.24
N GLN A 64 -6.71 -1.54 -10.48
CA GLN A 64 -8.13 -1.77 -10.79
C GLN A 64 -8.48 -3.23 -10.54
N LYS A 65 -7.66 -4.16 -11.04
CA LYS A 65 -7.87 -5.60 -10.82
C LYS A 65 -7.67 -6.01 -9.37
N LEU A 66 -6.72 -5.41 -8.67
CA LEU A 66 -6.54 -5.61 -7.22
C LEU A 66 -7.81 -5.21 -6.46
N SER A 67 -8.33 -4.02 -6.75
CA SER A 67 -9.57 -3.50 -6.19
C SER A 67 -10.75 -4.43 -6.49
N ASP A 68 -10.87 -4.88 -7.74
CA ASP A 68 -11.93 -5.79 -8.19
C ASP A 68 -11.85 -7.15 -7.49
N LEU A 69 -10.63 -7.67 -7.26
CA LEU A 69 -10.39 -8.91 -6.52
C LEU A 69 -10.87 -8.80 -5.06
N ILE A 70 -10.49 -7.73 -4.36
CA ILE A 70 -10.91 -7.49 -2.96
C ILE A 70 -12.43 -7.36 -2.90
N LEU A 71 -13.02 -6.57 -3.80
CA LEU A 71 -14.45 -6.34 -3.85
C LEU A 71 -15.23 -7.62 -4.17
N LYS A 72 -14.69 -8.46 -5.07
CA LYS A 72 -15.26 -9.79 -5.37
C LYS A 72 -15.33 -10.65 -4.12
N ILE A 73 -14.22 -10.77 -3.38
CA ILE A 73 -14.16 -11.55 -2.13
C ILE A 73 -15.18 -11.02 -1.13
N ALA A 74 -15.28 -9.70 -0.99
CA ALA A 74 -16.22 -9.06 -0.08
C ALA A 74 -17.68 -9.38 -0.43
N VAL A 75 -18.04 -9.24 -1.71
CA VAL A 75 -19.41 -9.50 -2.20
C VAL A 75 -19.75 -10.99 -2.09
N GLU A 76 -18.86 -11.89 -2.50
CA GLU A 76 -19.07 -13.34 -2.42
C GLU A 76 -19.14 -13.83 -0.97
N GLY A 77 -18.29 -13.28 -0.11
CA GLY A 77 -18.27 -13.55 1.34
C GLY A 77 -19.37 -12.86 2.13
N LYS A 78 -20.14 -11.95 1.50
CA LYS A 78 -21.15 -11.10 2.16
C LYS A 78 -20.60 -10.37 3.38
N LEU A 79 -19.41 -9.83 3.24
CA LEU A 79 -18.72 -9.14 4.32
C LEU A 79 -19.48 -7.87 4.70
N LYS A 80 -19.39 -7.51 5.98
CA LYS A 80 -19.80 -6.20 6.43
C LYS A 80 -18.69 -5.19 6.14
N PRO A 81 -19.00 -3.89 6.02
CA PRO A 81 -17.98 -2.85 5.83
C PRO A 81 -16.85 -2.90 6.86
N GLU A 82 -17.14 -3.25 8.12
CA GLU A 82 -16.15 -3.40 9.18
C GLU A 82 -15.23 -4.63 9.03
N GLU A 83 -15.62 -5.61 8.23
CA GLU A 83 -14.82 -6.81 7.91
C GLU A 83 -13.95 -6.59 6.65
N MET A 84 -14.09 -5.44 5.98
CA MET A 84 -13.26 -5.10 4.83
C MET A 84 -11.81 -4.84 5.23
N VAL A 85 -10.91 -5.13 4.31
CA VAL A 85 -9.51 -4.73 4.46
C VAL A 85 -9.42 -3.21 4.50
N LYS A 86 -8.83 -2.66 5.56
CA LYS A 86 -8.62 -1.22 5.71
C LYS A 86 -7.43 -0.73 4.89
N ARG A 87 -6.35 -1.51 4.85
CA ARG A 87 -5.11 -1.16 4.14
C ARG A 87 -4.51 -2.35 3.41
N VAL A 88 -3.99 -2.09 2.22
CA VAL A 88 -3.25 -3.06 1.41
C VAL A 88 -1.80 -2.60 1.33
N PHE A 89 -0.88 -3.41 1.86
CA PHE A 89 0.56 -3.12 1.83
C PHE A 89 1.20 -3.72 0.58
N VAL A 90 1.93 -2.88 -0.14
CA VAL A 90 2.72 -3.28 -1.30
C VAL A 90 4.20 -3.13 -0.95
N PHE A 91 4.84 -4.23 -0.58
CA PHE A 91 6.27 -4.27 -0.28
C PHE A 91 7.07 -4.49 -1.58
N SER A 92 7.84 -3.48 -2.01
CA SER A 92 8.58 -3.50 -3.28
C SER A 92 9.99 -2.92 -3.16
N ASP A 93 10.89 -3.23 -4.10
CA ASP A 93 12.19 -2.56 -4.28
C ASP A 93 12.21 -1.52 -5.41
N MET A 94 11.07 -1.29 -6.05
CA MET A 94 10.88 -0.33 -7.14
C MET A 94 10.13 0.90 -6.67
N GLU A 95 10.33 2.02 -7.40
CA GLU A 95 9.47 3.19 -7.24
C GLU A 95 8.04 2.85 -7.71
N PHE A 96 7.04 3.46 -7.07
CA PHE A 96 5.64 3.12 -7.27
C PHE A 96 5.19 3.27 -8.73
N ASP A 97 5.67 4.32 -9.40
CA ASP A 97 5.38 4.62 -10.81
C ASP A 97 5.92 3.56 -11.76
N GLU A 98 7.11 3.02 -11.48
CA GLU A 98 7.69 1.89 -12.22
C GLU A 98 6.94 0.58 -12.00
N ALA A 99 6.27 0.43 -10.86
CA ALA A 99 5.66 -0.82 -10.41
C ALA A 99 4.15 -0.92 -10.70
N SER A 100 3.51 0.16 -11.17
CA SER A 100 2.07 0.21 -11.47
C SER A 100 1.77 -0.09 -12.95
N GLY A 101 0.76 -0.93 -13.22
CA GLY A 101 0.36 -1.29 -14.59
C GLY A 101 -0.70 -0.38 -15.25
N SER A 102 -1.26 0.60 -14.52
CA SER A 102 -2.44 1.37 -15.00
C SER A 102 -2.20 2.86 -15.22
N HIS A 103 -3.18 3.53 -15.85
CA HIS A 103 -3.23 4.98 -16.06
C HIS A 103 -3.43 5.78 -14.76
N TYR A 104 -3.43 5.12 -13.58
CA TYR A 104 -3.46 5.72 -12.24
C TYR A 104 -2.43 6.85 -12.09
N TYR A 105 -1.35 6.76 -12.86
CA TYR A 105 -0.23 7.68 -12.88
C TYR A 105 -0.11 8.54 -14.16
N GLN A 106 -0.97 8.39 -15.18
CA GLN A 106 -0.91 9.31 -16.35
C GLN A 106 -1.41 10.72 -16.01
N ASP A 107 -2.36 10.83 -15.08
CA ASP A 107 -2.80 12.13 -14.56
C ASP A 107 -1.68 12.84 -13.75
N TYR A 108 -0.73 12.07 -13.21
CA TYR A 108 0.48 12.58 -12.53
C TYR A 108 1.40 13.38 -13.45
N ARG A 109 1.51 13.03 -14.74
CA ARG A 109 2.40 13.72 -15.69
C ARG A 109 1.75 14.91 -16.38
N HIS A 110 0.44 14.88 -16.61
CA HIS A 110 -0.23 15.93 -17.41
C HIS A 110 -0.24 17.29 -16.69
N ARG A 111 -0.26 17.30 -15.36
CA ARG A 111 -0.29 18.55 -14.57
C ARG A 111 1.08 19.21 -14.37
N TYR A 112 2.17 18.47 -14.53
CA TYR A 112 3.53 18.98 -14.29
C TYR A 112 4.28 19.40 -15.57
N TYR A 113 3.86 18.91 -16.75
CA TYR A 113 4.52 19.24 -18.03
C TYR A 113 3.64 19.96 -19.06
N SER A 114 2.35 20.21 -18.79
CA SER A 114 1.52 21.07 -19.64
C SER A 114 1.81 22.55 -19.35
N GLY A 115 3.01 22.98 -19.75
CA GLY A 115 3.38 24.36 -19.94
C GLY A 115 3.44 24.66 -21.43
N SER A 116 2.30 24.63 -22.12
CA SER A 116 2.14 25.33 -23.40
C SER A 116 0.68 25.54 -23.70
N ASP A 117 0.30 26.81 -23.61
CA ASP A 117 -0.92 27.43 -24.08
C ASP A 117 -1.22 27.05 -25.54
N SER A 118 -2.37 26.43 -25.79
CA SER A 118 -3.13 26.61 -27.02
C SER A 118 -4.56 26.13 -26.78
N GLY A 119 -5.48 27.09 -26.70
CA GLY A 119 -6.89 26.87 -26.44
C GLY A 119 -7.57 25.93 -27.44
N SER A 120 -8.33 24.99 -26.88
CA SER A 120 -9.57 24.52 -27.47
C SER A 120 -10.52 24.20 -26.33
N GLU A 121 -11.65 24.90 -26.30
CA GLU A 121 -12.81 24.58 -25.48
C GLU A 121 -13.40 23.27 -25.99
N ALA A 122 -12.89 22.15 -25.48
CA ALA A 122 -13.53 20.85 -25.58
C ALA A 122 -14.31 20.61 -24.28
N GLU A 123 -15.56 20.22 -24.45
CA GLU A 123 -16.58 19.99 -23.43
C GLU A 123 -16.04 19.24 -22.21
N ASN A 124 -16.52 19.68 -21.04
CA ASN A 124 -16.18 19.28 -19.69
C ASN A 124 -16.59 17.82 -19.36
N GLY A 125 -16.09 16.85 -20.14
CA GLY A 125 -16.11 15.43 -19.81
C GLY A 125 -14.92 15.10 -18.92
N GLY A 126 -14.99 15.48 -17.64
CA GLY A 126 -13.91 15.24 -16.68
C GLY A 126 -13.53 13.75 -16.66
N TRP A 127 -12.29 13.46 -17.03
CA TRP A 127 -11.75 12.10 -17.00
C TRP A 127 -11.78 11.61 -15.55
N GLU A 128 -12.57 10.57 -15.26
CA GLU A 128 -12.60 9.89 -13.95
C GLU A 128 -11.20 9.35 -13.67
N THR A 129 -10.62 9.71 -12.52
CA THR A 129 -9.34 9.13 -12.09
C THR A 129 -9.52 7.66 -11.74
N ASP A 130 -8.45 6.86 -11.83
CA ASP A 130 -8.52 5.45 -11.44
C ASP A 130 -9.01 5.27 -9.98
N TYR A 131 -8.64 6.19 -9.07
CA TYR A 131 -9.11 6.16 -7.69
C TYR A 131 -10.61 6.43 -7.59
N GLU A 132 -11.13 7.43 -8.30
CA GLU A 132 -12.58 7.71 -8.34
C GLU A 132 -13.37 6.52 -8.90
N ALA A 133 -12.84 5.85 -9.92
CA ALA A 133 -13.42 4.63 -10.46
C ALA A 133 -13.47 3.50 -9.40
N ILE A 134 -12.41 3.32 -8.61
CA ILE A 134 -12.38 2.36 -7.49
C ILE A 134 -13.43 2.72 -6.44
N VAL A 135 -13.47 3.98 -6.01
CA VAL A 135 -14.44 4.45 -5.01
C VAL A 135 -15.87 4.23 -5.49
N ARG A 136 -16.15 4.52 -6.77
CA ARG A 136 -17.46 4.30 -7.38
C ARG A 136 -17.84 2.82 -7.37
N LYS A 137 -16.95 1.92 -7.80
CA LYS A 137 -17.18 0.46 -7.75
C LYS A 137 -17.54 -0.02 -6.34
N TYR A 138 -16.80 0.43 -5.33
CA TYR A 138 -17.06 0.10 -3.93
C TYR A 138 -18.42 0.62 -3.48
N LYS A 139 -18.74 1.88 -3.81
CA LYS A 139 -20.04 2.48 -3.48
C LYS A 139 -21.21 1.72 -4.10
N GLU A 140 -21.10 1.33 -5.38
CA GLU A 140 -22.12 0.55 -6.09
C GLU A 140 -22.38 -0.83 -5.44
N LYS A 141 -21.40 -1.38 -4.72
CA LYS A 141 -21.51 -2.64 -3.99
C LYS A 141 -21.84 -2.49 -2.49
N GLY A 142 -22.05 -1.26 -2.01
CA GLY A 142 -22.37 -0.98 -0.61
C GLY A 142 -21.16 -0.80 0.32
N TYR A 143 -19.95 -0.70 -0.23
CA TYR A 143 -18.68 -0.57 0.51
C TYR A 143 -18.02 0.80 0.34
N GLY A 144 -18.78 1.84 -0.01
CA GLY A 144 -18.22 3.17 -0.32
C GLY A 144 -17.42 3.83 0.81
N GLU A 145 -17.69 3.46 2.06
CA GLU A 145 -16.95 3.92 3.25
C GLU A 145 -15.78 2.99 3.64
N ALA A 146 -15.66 1.84 2.96
CA ALA A 146 -14.69 0.79 3.25
C ALA A 146 -13.76 0.54 2.06
N VAL A 147 -13.39 1.61 1.36
CA VAL A 147 -12.37 1.58 0.30
C VAL A 147 -11.00 1.47 0.95
N PRO A 148 -10.18 0.44 0.62
CA PRO A 148 -8.88 0.28 1.23
C PRO A 148 -7.92 1.39 0.84
N GLU A 149 -7.08 1.80 1.80
CA GLU A 149 -5.89 2.58 1.52
C GLU A 149 -4.78 1.68 1.00
N ILE A 150 -4.09 2.09 -0.07
CA ILE A 150 -2.95 1.35 -0.59
C ILE A 150 -1.66 1.98 -0.07
N VAL A 151 -0.88 1.21 0.70
CA VAL A 151 0.39 1.66 1.27
C VAL A 151 1.54 1.02 0.51
N PHE A 152 2.22 1.81 -0.32
CA PHE A 152 3.44 1.35 -0.99
C PHE A 152 4.63 1.52 -0.07
N TRP A 153 5.32 0.43 0.20
CA TRP A 153 6.53 0.45 1.00
C TRP A 153 7.73 0.05 0.15
N ASN A 154 8.53 1.04 -0.22
CA ASN A 154 9.80 0.82 -0.90
C ASN A 154 10.88 0.40 0.12
N LEU A 155 11.34 -0.84 -0.01
CA LEU A 155 12.30 -1.50 0.87
C LEU A 155 13.76 -1.30 0.44
N ARG A 156 14.01 -0.70 -0.74
CA ARG A 156 15.38 -0.33 -1.14
C ARG A 156 15.83 0.87 -0.32
N ALA A 157 17.13 0.89 0.03
CA ALA A 157 17.76 2.02 0.70
C ALA A 157 17.78 3.25 -0.22
N SER A 158 16.68 4.00 -0.28
CA SER A 158 16.69 5.37 -0.76
C SER A 158 16.86 6.31 0.42
N LYS A 159 17.37 7.53 0.18
CA LYS A 159 17.45 8.60 1.18
C LYS A 159 16.06 9.16 1.53
N SER A 160 15.00 8.50 1.12
CA SER A 160 13.66 9.05 1.14
C SER A 160 13.09 8.98 2.54
N THR A 161 12.68 10.14 3.04
CA THR A 161 11.79 10.29 4.19
C THR A 161 10.46 9.59 3.89
N PRO A 162 9.78 9.00 4.88
CA PRO A 162 8.38 8.62 4.71
C PRO A 162 7.61 9.85 4.25
N VAL A 163 7.01 9.80 3.08
CA VAL A 163 6.15 10.87 2.57
C VAL A 163 4.80 10.23 2.36
N THR A 164 3.86 10.50 3.24
CA THR A 164 2.44 10.35 2.90
C THR A 164 2.21 11.19 1.65
N ALA A 165 2.19 10.53 0.49
CA ALA A 165 1.78 11.21 -0.73
C ALA A 165 0.36 11.71 -0.48
N ASN A 166 0.12 13.00 -0.69
CA ASN A 166 -1.16 13.67 -0.37
C ASN A 166 -2.32 13.24 -1.31
N GLN A 167 -2.29 12.02 -1.84
CA GLN A 167 -3.37 11.47 -2.66
C GLN A 167 -4.30 10.62 -1.80
N LYS A 168 -5.58 10.95 -1.88
CA LYS A 168 -6.62 10.26 -1.12
C LYS A 168 -6.60 8.76 -1.48
N GLY A 169 -6.41 7.92 -0.46
CA GLY A 169 -6.41 6.47 -0.61
C GLY A 169 -5.07 5.82 -0.96
N VAL A 170 -3.98 6.57 -1.08
CA VAL A 170 -2.63 6.02 -1.30
C VAL A 170 -1.61 6.67 -0.37
N ALA A 171 -0.79 5.87 0.29
CA ALA A 171 0.36 6.32 1.06
C ALA A 171 1.67 5.74 0.50
N LEU A 172 2.75 6.51 0.55
CA LEU A 172 4.09 6.07 0.18
C LEU A 172 4.98 6.04 1.42
N VAL A 173 5.62 4.91 1.65
CA VAL A 173 6.57 4.68 2.74
C VAL A 173 7.87 4.26 2.10
N SER A 174 8.97 4.84 2.55
CA SER A 174 10.28 4.54 2.01
C SER A 174 11.28 4.33 3.13
N GLY A 175 12.26 3.48 2.84
CA GLY A 175 13.29 3.09 3.79
C GLY A 175 12.87 1.91 4.67
N PHE A 176 13.87 1.34 5.33
CA PHE A 176 13.70 0.19 6.21
C PHE A 176 14.38 0.51 7.55
N SER A 177 13.60 0.60 8.63
CA SER A 177 14.13 0.75 9.98
C SER A 177 13.31 -0.06 10.99
N LYS A 178 13.97 -0.58 12.03
CA LYS A 178 13.29 -1.29 13.12
C LYS A 178 12.23 -0.41 13.80
N ASN A 179 12.48 0.89 13.87
CA ASN A 179 11.55 1.86 14.46
C ASN A 179 10.28 2.00 13.60
N LEU A 180 10.40 2.06 12.27
CA LEU A 180 9.23 2.10 11.39
C LEU A 180 8.36 0.85 11.53
N ILE A 181 8.97 -0.34 11.64
CA ILE A 181 8.21 -1.58 11.87
C ILE A 181 7.54 -1.57 13.24
N LYS A 182 8.26 -1.16 14.28
CA LYS A 182 7.67 -1.08 15.63
C LYS A 182 6.47 -0.13 15.66
N MET A 183 6.62 1.07 15.09
CA MET A 183 5.54 2.04 15.01
C MET A 183 4.37 1.54 14.16
N PHE A 184 4.66 0.89 13.04
CA PHE A 184 3.67 0.20 12.23
C PHE A 184 2.84 -0.79 13.06
N LEU A 185 3.50 -1.61 13.89
CA LEU A 185 2.81 -2.57 14.76
C LEU A 185 2.06 -1.90 15.92
N ASP A 186 2.63 -0.84 16.51
CA ASP A 186 2.05 -0.14 17.67
C ASP A 186 0.84 0.73 17.30
N ASN A 187 0.74 1.21 16.06
CA ASN A 187 -0.31 2.14 15.59
C ASN A 187 -1.30 1.49 14.60
N ASP A 188 -1.59 0.19 14.73
CA ASP A 188 -2.52 -0.56 13.85
C ASP A 188 -2.21 -0.36 12.35
N GLY A 189 -0.94 -0.21 12.00
CA GLY A 189 -0.46 0.01 10.64
C GLY A 189 -0.46 1.46 10.14
N GLU A 190 -0.73 2.45 11.00
CA GLU A 190 -0.61 3.87 10.67
C GLU A 190 0.84 4.35 10.71
N ILE A 191 1.26 5.00 9.64
CA ILE A 191 2.60 5.58 9.48
C ILE A 191 2.43 7.06 9.12
N ASP A 192 2.32 7.91 10.13
CA ASP A 192 2.36 9.37 9.97
C ASP A 192 3.77 9.89 10.30
N PRO A 193 4.47 10.54 9.34
CA PRO A 193 5.77 11.17 9.59
C PRO A 193 5.80 12.10 10.79
N MET A 194 4.69 12.81 11.09
CA MET A 194 4.62 13.69 12.26
C MET A 194 4.53 12.90 13.55
N MET A 195 3.66 11.88 13.64
CA MET A 195 3.69 10.95 14.77
C MET A 195 5.03 10.26 14.93
N ILE A 196 5.74 9.94 13.83
CA ILE A 196 7.10 9.39 13.87
C ILE A 196 8.07 10.38 14.50
N MET A 197 8.09 11.62 14.01
CA MET A 197 8.97 12.65 14.55
C MET A 197 8.66 12.90 16.02
N GLU A 198 7.40 13.12 16.37
CA GLU A 198 6.94 13.38 17.74
C GLU A 198 7.29 12.23 18.69
N ALA A 199 7.05 10.97 18.30
CA ALA A 199 7.39 9.82 19.12
C ALA A 199 8.90 9.70 19.37
N VAL A 200 9.72 10.00 18.36
CA VAL A 200 11.19 9.97 18.48
C VAL A 200 11.69 11.10 19.41
N ILE A 201 11.22 12.34 19.20
CA ILE A 201 11.68 13.50 19.99
C ILE A 201 11.02 13.60 21.37
N SER A 202 9.98 12.81 21.66
CA SER A 202 9.35 12.71 22.99
C SER A 202 10.11 11.76 23.94
N GLY A 203 11.18 11.11 23.47
CA GLY A 203 12.03 10.25 24.29
C GLY A 203 12.68 10.98 25.46
N GLU A 204 12.94 10.28 26.56
CA GLU A 204 13.53 10.88 27.77
C GLU A 204 14.88 11.56 27.52
N GLU A 205 15.61 11.06 26.53
CA GLU A 205 16.89 11.59 26.05
C GLU A 205 16.79 13.00 25.45
N TYR A 206 15.64 13.37 24.88
CA TYR A 206 15.39 14.69 24.30
C TYR A 206 14.82 15.69 25.33
N LYS A 207 14.33 15.23 26.49
CA LYS A 207 13.84 16.10 27.58
C LYS A 207 14.92 17.02 28.16
N GLN A 208 16.20 16.68 27.96
CA GLN A 208 17.34 17.47 28.43
C GLN A 208 17.76 18.56 27.45
N LEU A 209 17.20 18.58 26.23
CA LEU A 209 17.51 19.59 25.24
C LEU A 209 16.72 20.86 25.53
N VAL A 210 17.44 21.92 25.90
CA VAL A 210 16.88 23.26 26.08
C VAL A 210 17.12 24.04 24.79
N VAL A 211 16.04 24.52 24.17
CA VAL A 211 16.15 25.48 23.06
C VAL A 211 16.48 26.84 23.66
N ILE A 212 17.64 27.38 23.30
CA ILE A 212 18.06 28.74 23.69
C ILE A 212 17.78 29.65 22.50
N ASP A 213 17.07 30.75 22.72
CA ASP A 213 16.78 31.78 21.71
C ASP A 213 17.93 32.79 21.52
#